data_AF-A0A6N9AD88-F1
#
_entry.id   AF-A0A6N9AD88-F1
#
_cell.length_a   1.000
_cell.length_b   1.000
_cell.length_c   1.000
_cell.angle_alpha   90.00
_cell.angle_beta   90.00
_cell.angle_gamma   90.00
#
_symmetry.space_group_name_H-M   'P 1'
#
loop_
_entity.id
_entity.type
_entity.pdbx_description
1 polymer ?
#
loop_
_entity_poly.entity_id
_entity_poly.type
_entity_poly.pdbx_seq_one_letter_code
_entity_poly.pdbx_strand_id
1 'polypeptide(L)'
;MSQLSLAVVAKGLDALLDEQMTGQARIAAHLVAAAEDQGLSPEEIISIFDAIVEKTVLDELWITDSEGVVYLTSVRGDDGTPIRFRFTDDPDEQPQASAFFPLLSAGIDSDAVITQAAQTREIDWNIFKYVGVSGIDKPRIVQVGNALAFEEQGLLNNSYASPVMTAALAAFGEADLLSSRYTSRVAEIRSVFDGVLSKQMVVQAGLIDAFISTTEAAGWSVAKTNSHLQRIVKTTPIAEIEIATTGGQVVLSSSTSPRQLRYPESLQAINVDVMDVVNHPTMAHDEDRQAEKTTTVYSPGLARIVQITTFLDDNSLVSPRFKIPKNNE
;
A
#
# COMPACT_ATOMS: atom_id res chain seq x y z
N MET A 1 -33.09 -0.75 13.28
CA MET A 1 -31.77 -1.41 13.10
C MET A 1 -31.08 -0.72 11.94
N SER A 2 -29.87 -0.19 12.13
CA SER A 2 -29.12 0.46 11.05
C SER A 2 -28.62 -0.56 10.04
N GLN A 3 -28.74 -0.23 8.75
CA GLN A 3 -28.29 -1.07 7.64
C GLN A 3 -26.90 -0.61 7.21
N LEU A 4 -25.98 -1.55 6.98
CA LEU A 4 -24.70 -1.25 6.33
C LEU A 4 -24.95 -1.20 4.81
N SER A 5 -24.88 -0.02 4.22
CA SER A 5 -25.14 0.16 2.79
C SER A 5 -23.88 -0.15 1.97
N LEU A 6 -24.08 -0.49 0.69
CA LEU A 6 -22.99 -0.75 -0.24
C LEU A 6 -22.07 0.47 -0.38
N ALA A 7 -22.67 1.67 -0.32
CA ALA A 7 -21.93 2.93 -0.35
C ALA A 7 -20.97 3.07 0.85
N VAL A 8 -21.36 2.60 2.04
CA VAL A 8 -20.47 2.59 3.22
C VAL A 8 -19.34 1.60 3.02
N VAL A 9 -19.63 0.40 2.48
CA VAL A 9 -18.61 -0.61 2.16
C VAL A 9 -17.63 -0.06 1.13
N ALA A 10 -18.12 0.49 0.02
CA ALA A 10 -17.29 1.07 -1.02
C ALA A 10 -16.41 2.21 -0.48
N LYS A 11 -16.99 3.15 0.27
CA LYS A 11 -16.21 4.24 0.88
C LYS A 11 -15.15 3.73 1.85
N GLY A 12 -15.46 2.70 2.64
CA GLY A 12 -14.49 2.10 3.55
C GLY A 12 -13.33 1.43 2.82
N LEU A 13 -13.59 0.75 1.70
CA LEU A 13 -12.56 0.11 0.90
C LEU A 13 -11.65 1.16 0.21
N ASP A 14 -12.25 2.24 -0.29
CA ASP A 14 -11.51 3.34 -0.90
C ASP A 14 -10.55 4.00 0.10
N ALA A 15 -11.05 4.30 1.31
CA ALA A 15 -10.24 4.87 2.39
C ALA A 15 -9.14 3.91 2.87
N LEU A 16 -9.43 2.60 2.97
CA LEU A 16 -8.42 1.60 3.28
C LEU A 16 -7.30 1.60 2.24
N LEU A 17 -7.65 1.64 0.95
CA LEU A 17 -6.67 1.67 -0.12
C LEU A 17 -5.88 2.98 -0.15
N ASP A 18 -6.51 4.13 0.10
CA ASP A 18 -5.82 5.43 0.24
C ASP A 18 -4.69 5.34 1.27
N GLU A 19 -5.01 4.83 2.45
CA GLU A 19 -4.07 4.67 3.56
C GLU A 19 -2.92 3.72 3.21
N GLN A 20 -3.24 2.53 2.68
CA GLN A 20 -2.21 1.52 2.40
C GLN A 20 -1.32 1.92 1.23
N MET A 21 -1.88 2.49 0.16
CA MET A 21 -1.14 2.94 -1.01
C MET A 21 -0.31 4.19 -0.72
N THR A 22 -0.75 5.05 0.20
CA THR A 22 0.11 6.14 0.74
C THR A 22 1.35 5.56 1.40
N GLY A 23 1.19 4.51 2.23
CA GLY A 23 2.31 3.78 2.82
C GLY A 23 3.29 3.25 1.77
N GLN A 24 2.77 2.63 0.72
CA GLN A 24 3.56 2.07 -0.37
C GLN A 24 4.33 3.16 -1.13
N ALA A 25 3.69 4.26 -1.51
CA ALA A 25 4.33 5.38 -2.20
C ALA A 25 5.45 6.00 -1.34
N ARG A 26 5.25 6.12 -0.03
CA ARG A 26 6.28 6.62 0.90
C ARG A 26 7.46 5.68 1.00
N ILE A 27 7.22 4.38 1.15
CA ILE A 27 8.32 3.38 1.18
C ILE A 27 9.07 3.39 -0.15
N ALA A 28 8.37 3.47 -1.28
CA ALA A 28 8.98 3.57 -2.61
C ALA A 28 9.87 4.83 -2.75
N ALA A 29 9.45 5.97 -2.18
CA ALA A 29 10.27 7.19 -2.17
C ALA A 29 11.59 7.00 -1.40
N HIS A 30 11.53 6.30 -0.26
CA HIS A 30 12.72 5.93 0.52
C HIS A 30 13.62 4.93 -0.21
N LEU A 31 13.04 3.93 -0.87
CA LEU A 31 13.74 2.97 -1.71
C LEU A 31 14.51 3.67 -2.84
N VAL A 32 13.86 4.56 -3.60
CA VAL A 32 14.51 5.28 -4.70
C VAL A 32 15.66 6.15 -4.20
N ALA A 33 15.46 6.88 -3.11
CA ALA A 33 16.52 7.69 -2.52
C ALA A 33 17.73 6.84 -2.09
N ALA A 34 17.49 5.67 -1.47
CA ALA A 34 18.56 4.76 -1.09
C ALA A 34 19.27 4.17 -2.32
N ALA A 35 18.52 3.81 -3.36
CA ALA A 35 19.06 3.21 -4.58
C ALA A 35 19.93 4.19 -5.38
N GLU A 36 19.51 5.44 -5.48
CA GLU A 36 20.30 6.48 -6.12
C GLU A 36 21.52 6.88 -5.27
N ASP A 37 21.41 6.89 -3.92
CA ASP A 37 22.57 7.08 -3.02
C ASP A 37 23.59 5.94 -3.15
N GLN A 38 23.13 4.71 -3.43
CA GLN A 38 23.98 3.57 -3.78
C GLN A 38 24.64 3.72 -5.17
N GLY A 39 24.09 4.57 -6.04
CA GLY A 39 24.54 4.74 -7.42
C GLY A 39 23.98 3.71 -8.39
N LEU A 40 22.84 3.07 -8.08
CA LEU A 40 22.16 2.19 -9.03
C LEU A 40 21.70 2.96 -10.27
N SER A 41 21.81 2.31 -11.43
CA SER A 41 21.27 2.82 -12.69
C SER A 41 19.74 2.79 -12.70
N PRO A 42 19.07 3.61 -13.54
CA PRO A 42 17.62 3.54 -13.72
C PRO A 42 17.12 2.11 -14.03
N GLU A 43 17.85 1.36 -14.85
CA GLU A 43 17.50 -0.01 -15.24
C GLU A 43 17.54 -0.99 -14.06
N GLU A 44 18.51 -0.85 -13.17
CA GLU A 44 18.61 -1.66 -11.94
C GLU A 44 17.46 -1.34 -10.99
N ILE A 45 17.11 -0.06 -10.82
CA ILE A 45 15.99 0.35 -9.97
C ILE A 45 14.65 -0.15 -10.55
N ILE A 46 14.47 -0.05 -11.86
CA ILE A 46 13.30 -0.59 -12.56
C ILE A 46 13.20 -2.11 -12.37
N SER A 47 14.32 -2.84 -12.41
CA SER A 47 14.32 -4.29 -12.17
C SER A 47 13.87 -4.63 -10.74
N ILE A 48 14.19 -3.80 -9.74
CA ILE A 48 13.67 -3.94 -8.38
C ILE A 48 12.15 -3.74 -8.37
N PHE A 49 11.63 -2.74 -9.09
CA PHE A 49 10.19 -2.49 -9.18
C PHE A 49 9.45 -3.64 -9.85
N ASP A 50 9.97 -4.16 -10.95
CA ASP A 50 9.39 -5.30 -11.66
C ASP A 50 9.26 -6.52 -10.74
N ALA A 51 10.32 -6.82 -9.96
CA ALA A 51 10.30 -7.93 -9.01
C ALA A 51 9.27 -7.76 -7.89
N ILE A 52 8.95 -6.52 -7.50
CA ILE A 52 7.92 -6.22 -6.50
C ILE A 52 6.53 -6.38 -7.12
N VAL A 53 6.30 -5.82 -8.30
CA VAL A 53 5.01 -5.91 -9.02
C VAL A 53 4.69 -7.38 -9.35
N GLU A 54 5.67 -8.16 -9.81
CA GLU A 54 5.49 -9.58 -10.15
C GLU A 54 5.04 -10.44 -8.95
N LYS A 55 5.43 -10.07 -7.73
CA LYS A 55 5.23 -10.88 -6.51
C LYS A 55 4.12 -10.37 -5.61
N THR A 56 3.52 -9.24 -5.92
CA THR A 56 2.57 -8.57 -5.03
C THR A 56 1.32 -8.13 -5.78
N VAL A 57 0.40 -7.45 -5.08
CA VAL A 57 -0.82 -6.90 -5.68
C VAL A 57 -0.65 -5.46 -6.16
N LEU A 58 0.58 -4.96 -6.18
CA LEU A 58 0.92 -3.65 -6.74
C LEU A 58 1.10 -3.80 -8.24
N ASP A 59 0.38 -3.01 -9.03
CA ASP A 59 0.50 -3.08 -10.48
C ASP A 59 1.55 -2.11 -11.02
N GLU A 60 1.61 -0.90 -10.45
CA GLU A 60 2.38 0.18 -11.06
C GLU A 60 3.16 1.03 -10.07
N LEU A 61 4.38 1.39 -10.49
CA LEU A 61 5.22 2.43 -9.90
C LEU A 61 5.55 3.46 -10.96
N TRP A 62 5.42 4.74 -10.62
CA TRP A 62 5.72 5.88 -11.48
C TRP A 62 6.53 6.92 -10.70
N ILE A 63 7.78 7.14 -11.10
CA ILE A 63 8.67 8.10 -10.44
C ILE A 63 9.25 9.07 -11.46
N THR A 64 9.12 10.37 -11.14
CA THR A 64 9.61 11.45 -11.98
C THR A 64 10.95 11.99 -11.53
N ASP A 65 11.63 12.69 -12.43
CA ASP A 65 12.67 13.65 -12.05
C ASP A 65 12.04 14.95 -11.51
N SER A 66 12.87 15.97 -11.28
CA SER A 66 12.43 17.28 -10.79
C SER A 66 11.65 18.11 -11.81
N GLU A 67 11.68 17.74 -13.08
CA GLU A 67 10.90 18.38 -14.14
C GLU A 67 9.56 17.69 -14.40
N GLY A 68 9.25 16.63 -13.65
CA GLY A 68 8.02 15.85 -13.82
C GLY A 68 8.12 14.78 -14.92
N VAL A 69 9.30 14.51 -15.47
CA VAL A 69 9.49 13.45 -16.47
C VAL A 69 9.64 12.12 -15.77
N VAL A 70 8.76 11.16 -16.07
CA VAL A 70 8.88 9.78 -15.59
C VAL A 70 10.16 9.19 -16.15
N TYR A 71 11.05 8.71 -15.27
CA TYR A 71 12.27 8.01 -15.67
C TYR A 71 12.46 6.67 -14.95
N LEU A 72 11.65 6.36 -13.91
CA LEU A 72 11.56 5.03 -13.33
C LEU A 72 10.09 4.59 -13.33
N THR A 73 9.82 3.43 -13.91
CA THR A 73 8.48 2.82 -13.88
C THR A 73 8.54 1.32 -14.09
N SER A 74 7.59 0.58 -13.49
CA SER A 74 7.34 -0.83 -13.78
C SER A 74 6.51 -1.05 -15.06
N VAL A 75 5.93 0.00 -15.63
CA VAL A 75 5.02 -0.12 -16.78
C VAL A 75 5.80 -0.13 -18.10
N ARG A 76 5.34 -0.95 -19.04
CA ARG A 76 5.99 -1.17 -20.34
C ARG A 76 5.09 -0.76 -21.50
N GLY A 77 5.67 -0.15 -22.52
CA GLY A 77 5.02 0.06 -23.81
C GLY A 77 5.01 -1.19 -24.67
N ASP A 78 4.41 -1.10 -25.86
CA ASP A 78 4.28 -2.22 -26.81
C ASP A 78 5.62 -2.82 -27.26
N ASP A 79 6.69 -2.04 -27.22
CA ASP A 79 8.06 -2.46 -27.57
C ASP A 79 8.83 -3.06 -26.39
N GLY A 80 8.19 -3.21 -25.23
CA GLY A 80 8.79 -3.73 -24.01
C GLY A 80 9.70 -2.74 -23.28
N THR A 81 9.73 -1.47 -23.69
CA THR A 81 10.51 -0.43 -22.99
C THR A 81 9.70 0.26 -21.90
N PRO A 82 10.33 0.80 -20.85
CA PRO A 82 9.63 1.56 -19.82
C PRO A 82 8.92 2.79 -20.41
N ILE A 83 7.64 2.99 -20.05
CA ILE A 83 6.89 4.16 -20.52
C ILE A 83 7.50 5.44 -19.95
N ARG A 84 7.58 6.47 -20.81
CA ARG A 84 8.10 7.81 -20.48
C ARG A 84 7.08 8.85 -20.89
N PHE A 85 6.67 9.69 -19.94
CA PHE A 85 5.89 10.89 -20.21
C PHE A 85 6.24 11.96 -19.16
N ARG A 86 5.78 13.19 -19.39
CA ARG A 86 5.95 14.30 -18.45
C ARG A 86 4.60 14.62 -17.81
N PHE A 87 4.55 14.65 -16.48
CA PHE A 87 3.40 15.19 -15.76
C PHE A 87 3.26 16.69 -16.08
N THR A 88 2.06 17.15 -16.40
CA THR A 88 1.73 18.57 -16.66
C THR A 88 0.73 19.08 -15.64
N ASP A 89 0.60 20.40 -15.46
CA ASP A 89 -0.45 21.01 -14.63
C ASP A 89 -1.78 21.20 -15.37
N ASP A 90 -1.86 20.74 -16.63
CA ASP A 90 -3.01 20.94 -17.50
C ASP A 90 -3.98 19.76 -17.41
N PRO A 91 -5.17 19.92 -16.79
CA PRO A 91 -6.18 18.88 -16.70
C PRO A 91 -6.88 18.59 -18.03
N ASP A 92 -6.79 19.46 -19.04
CA ASP A 92 -7.31 19.19 -20.38
C ASP A 92 -6.35 18.28 -21.17
N GLU A 93 -5.03 18.37 -20.92
CA GLU A 93 -4.02 17.47 -21.49
C GLU A 93 -3.94 16.15 -20.72
N GLN A 94 -3.95 16.20 -19.39
CA GLN A 94 -3.78 15.06 -18.50
C GLN A 94 -4.83 15.06 -17.37
N PRO A 95 -6.09 14.67 -17.66
CA PRO A 95 -7.18 14.70 -16.67
C PRO A 95 -6.85 13.96 -15.37
N GLN A 96 -6.15 12.82 -15.45
CA GLN A 96 -5.74 12.07 -14.25
C GLN A 96 -4.36 12.49 -13.75
N ALA A 97 -3.34 12.54 -14.61
CA ALA A 97 -1.97 12.76 -14.13
C ALA A 97 -1.73 14.18 -13.60
N SER A 98 -2.41 15.21 -14.12
CA SER A 98 -2.20 16.60 -13.70
C SER A 98 -2.48 16.87 -12.22
N ALA A 99 -3.37 16.09 -11.62
CA ALA A 99 -3.65 16.17 -10.19
C ALA A 99 -2.41 15.94 -9.32
N PHE A 100 -1.41 15.18 -9.80
CA PHE A 100 -0.19 14.87 -9.05
C PHE A 100 0.91 15.91 -9.23
N PHE A 101 0.82 16.77 -10.25
CA PHE A 101 1.83 17.78 -10.57
C PHE A 101 2.22 18.69 -9.38
N PRO A 102 1.27 19.14 -8.52
CA PRO A 102 1.62 19.97 -7.35
C PRO A 102 2.64 19.33 -6.40
N LEU A 103 2.79 18.01 -6.37
CA LEU A 103 3.77 17.30 -5.52
C LEU A 103 5.22 17.68 -5.84
N LEU A 104 5.54 18.10 -7.07
CA LEU A 104 6.87 18.62 -7.42
C LEU A 104 7.22 19.90 -6.64
N SER A 105 6.21 20.68 -6.26
CA SER A 105 6.36 21.95 -5.57
C SER A 105 6.08 21.88 -4.06
N ALA A 106 5.65 20.71 -3.55
CA ALA A 106 5.25 20.52 -2.16
C ALA A 106 6.41 20.61 -1.14
N GLY A 107 7.66 20.58 -1.63
CA GLY A 107 8.86 20.54 -0.82
C GLY A 107 9.40 19.12 -0.62
N ILE A 108 10.71 19.03 -0.45
CA ILE A 108 11.41 17.76 -0.19
C ILE A 108 10.99 17.25 1.19
N ASP A 109 10.71 15.95 1.28
CA ASP A 109 10.26 15.29 2.51
C ASP A 109 9.02 15.96 3.13
N SER A 110 8.15 16.54 2.30
CA SER A 110 6.86 17.07 2.75
C SER A 110 5.90 15.93 3.08
N ASP A 111 4.91 16.17 3.94
CA ASP A 111 3.83 15.21 4.21
C ASP A 111 2.70 15.29 3.14
N ALA A 112 2.96 15.91 1.98
CA ALA A 112 1.97 16.02 0.91
C ALA A 112 1.65 14.66 0.29
N VAL A 113 0.35 14.39 0.15
CA VAL A 113 -0.19 13.17 -0.43
C VAL A 113 -1.34 13.58 -1.33
N ILE A 114 -1.43 12.96 -2.50
CA ILE A 114 -2.56 13.10 -3.41
C ILE A 114 -3.12 11.71 -3.64
N THR A 115 -4.37 11.52 -3.26
CA THR A 115 -5.12 10.29 -3.54
C THR A 115 -6.17 10.58 -4.61
N GLN A 116 -6.33 9.65 -5.53
CA GLN A 116 -7.41 9.69 -6.51
C GLN A 116 -8.44 8.61 -6.19
N ALA A 117 -9.70 8.98 -6.37
CA ALA A 117 -10.77 7.99 -6.40
C ALA A 117 -10.50 6.99 -7.53
N ALA A 118 -10.88 5.73 -7.31
CA ALA A 118 -10.76 4.74 -8.37
C ALA A 118 -11.54 5.18 -9.62
N GLN A 119 -10.89 5.15 -10.77
CA GLN A 119 -11.44 5.63 -12.03
C GLN A 119 -10.89 4.82 -13.21
N THR A 120 -11.62 4.87 -14.32
CA THR A 120 -11.19 4.26 -15.58
C THR A 120 -9.99 5.02 -16.13
N ARG A 121 -8.87 4.33 -16.40
CA ARG A 121 -7.66 4.98 -16.91
C ARG A 121 -7.71 5.22 -18.42
N GLU A 122 -7.03 6.27 -18.85
CA GLU A 122 -7.05 6.80 -20.22
C GLU A 122 -6.40 5.86 -21.25
N ILE A 123 -5.53 4.95 -20.82
CA ILE A 123 -4.69 4.15 -21.71
C ILE A 123 -5.43 2.90 -22.24
N ASP A 124 -6.10 2.16 -21.35
CA ASP A 124 -6.65 0.84 -21.69
C ASP A 124 -8.05 0.55 -21.10
N TRP A 125 -8.69 1.55 -20.51
CA TRP A 125 -10.01 1.45 -19.89
C TRP A 125 -10.14 0.54 -18.67
N ASN A 126 -9.02 0.08 -18.10
CA ASN A 126 -9.03 -0.59 -16.82
C ASN A 126 -9.33 0.39 -15.68
N ILE A 127 -9.89 -0.12 -14.59
CA ILE A 127 -10.16 0.67 -13.40
C ILE A 127 -8.90 0.67 -12.54
N PHE A 128 -8.38 1.85 -12.26
CA PHE A 128 -7.20 2.03 -11.43
C PHE A 128 -7.48 2.97 -10.26
N LYS A 129 -6.76 2.73 -9.17
CA LYS A 129 -6.57 3.69 -8.09
C LYS A 129 -5.13 4.13 -8.10
N TYR A 130 -4.90 5.43 -7.95
CA TYR A 130 -3.57 6.03 -7.89
C TYR A 130 -3.39 6.84 -6.62
N VAL A 131 -2.21 6.72 -6.01
CA VAL A 131 -1.78 7.54 -4.88
C VAL A 131 -0.35 8.01 -5.14
N GLY A 132 -0.09 9.28 -4.85
CA GLY A 132 1.21 9.90 -5.08
C GLY A 132 1.66 10.74 -3.89
N VAL A 133 2.97 10.79 -3.70
CA VAL A 133 3.66 11.57 -2.65
C VAL A 133 4.85 12.32 -3.23
N SER A 134 5.33 13.33 -2.50
CA SER A 134 6.58 14.02 -2.84
C SER A 134 7.80 13.15 -2.53
N GLY A 135 8.88 13.33 -3.28
CA GLY A 135 10.19 12.74 -2.95
C GLY A 135 10.73 13.16 -1.58
N ILE A 136 11.55 12.30 -0.99
CA ILE A 136 12.17 12.52 0.33
C ILE A 136 13.57 13.14 0.27
N ASP A 137 14.16 13.22 -0.92
CA ASP A 137 15.55 13.65 -1.15
C ASP A 137 15.68 14.78 -2.18
N LYS A 138 14.82 14.80 -3.19
CA LYS A 138 14.73 15.86 -4.23
C LYS A 138 13.27 16.04 -4.67
N PRO A 139 12.93 17.16 -5.35
CA PRO A 139 11.62 17.32 -5.97
C PRO A 139 11.38 16.19 -6.98
N ARG A 140 10.31 15.43 -6.76
CA ARG A 140 9.80 14.40 -7.67
C ARG A 140 8.42 13.93 -7.20
N ILE A 141 7.66 13.36 -8.12
CA ILE A 141 6.45 12.59 -7.84
C ILE A 141 6.86 11.13 -7.65
N VAL A 142 6.36 10.50 -6.60
CA VAL A 142 6.40 9.04 -6.42
C VAL A 142 4.96 8.56 -6.33
N GLN A 143 4.50 7.87 -7.36
CA GLN A 143 3.13 7.39 -7.49
C GLN A 143 3.09 5.87 -7.58
N VAL A 144 2.10 5.28 -6.93
CA VAL A 144 1.74 3.86 -7.02
C VAL A 144 0.34 3.72 -7.63
N GLY A 145 0.14 2.66 -8.38
CA GLY A 145 -1.14 2.33 -9.02
C GLY A 145 -1.53 0.88 -8.79
N ASN A 146 -2.81 0.65 -8.46
CA ASN A 146 -3.40 -0.68 -8.37
C ASN A 146 -4.60 -0.77 -9.32
N ALA A 147 -4.61 -1.82 -10.12
CA ALA A 147 -5.76 -2.23 -10.89
C ALA A 147 -6.82 -2.80 -9.93
N LEU A 148 -8.04 -2.30 -10.04
CA LEU A 148 -9.20 -2.89 -9.39
C LEU A 148 -9.82 -3.93 -10.34
N ALA A 149 -9.02 -4.93 -10.72
CA ALA A 149 -9.46 -6.07 -11.50
C ALA A 149 -10.13 -7.10 -10.56
N PHE A 150 -11.42 -6.91 -10.32
CA PHE A 150 -12.25 -8.00 -9.80
C PHE A 150 -12.66 -8.84 -11.00
N GLU A 151 -12.39 -10.15 -10.99
CA GLU A 151 -12.72 -11.10 -12.07
C GLU A 151 -14.24 -11.22 -12.28
N GLU A 152 -14.87 -10.16 -12.80
CA GLU A 152 -16.17 -10.14 -13.45
C GLU A 152 -16.40 -8.79 -14.17
N GLN A 153 -15.42 -8.33 -14.96
CA GLN A 153 -15.55 -7.12 -15.79
C GLN A 153 -16.55 -7.25 -16.96
N GLY A 154 -17.32 -8.35 -17.03
CA GLY A 154 -18.28 -8.62 -18.10
C GLY A 154 -19.69 -8.04 -17.90
N LEU A 155 -20.05 -7.49 -16.73
CA LEU A 155 -21.46 -7.20 -16.40
C LEU A 155 -21.84 -5.75 -16.10
N LEU A 156 -20.93 -4.78 -16.12
CA LEU A 156 -21.24 -3.42 -15.65
C LEU A 156 -21.02 -2.32 -16.69
N ASN A 157 -21.62 -2.50 -17.87
CA ASN A 157 -21.93 -1.39 -18.77
C ASN A 157 -23.34 -0.84 -18.42
N ASN A 158 -23.43 -0.04 -17.36
CA ASN A 158 -24.24 1.18 -17.27
C ASN A 158 -24.47 1.61 -15.82
N SER A 159 -24.32 2.92 -15.59
CA SER A 159 -24.77 3.71 -14.43
C SER A 159 -23.81 3.78 -13.24
N TYR A 160 -23.09 4.92 -13.14
CA TYR A 160 -22.71 5.69 -11.92
C TYR A 160 -22.49 4.97 -10.57
N ALA A 161 -22.07 3.71 -10.56
CA ALA A 161 -21.53 3.06 -9.38
C ALA A 161 -20.03 3.35 -9.34
N SER A 162 -19.53 3.94 -8.25
CA SER A 162 -18.08 4.09 -8.04
C SER A 162 -17.40 2.75 -8.32
N PRO A 163 -16.22 2.69 -8.94
CA PRO A 163 -15.57 1.42 -9.19
C PRO A 163 -15.29 0.57 -7.94
N VAL A 164 -15.23 1.21 -6.78
CA VAL A 164 -15.17 0.53 -5.47
C VAL A 164 -16.51 -0.10 -5.08
N MET A 165 -17.62 0.45 -5.57
CA MET A 165 -18.96 -0.14 -5.51
C MET A 165 -19.06 -1.35 -6.43
N THR A 166 -18.48 -1.29 -7.63
CA THR A 166 -18.36 -2.41 -8.57
C THR A 166 -17.53 -3.54 -7.98
N ALA A 167 -16.40 -3.21 -7.37
CA ALA A 167 -15.57 -4.12 -6.58
C ALA A 167 -16.35 -4.78 -5.44
N ALA A 168 -17.11 -3.99 -4.68
CA ALA A 168 -17.98 -4.50 -3.62
C ALA A 168 -19.09 -5.40 -4.18
N LEU A 169 -19.71 -5.07 -5.32
CA LEU A 169 -20.72 -5.91 -5.97
C LEU A 169 -20.14 -7.22 -6.49
N ALA A 170 -18.96 -7.21 -7.09
CA ALA A 170 -18.28 -8.42 -7.53
C ALA A 170 -17.91 -9.32 -6.34
N ALA A 171 -17.48 -8.73 -5.22
CA ALA A 171 -17.16 -9.48 -4.00
C ALA A 171 -18.39 -9.98 -3.22
N PHE A 172 -19.54 -9.31 -3.32
CA PHE A 172 -20.71 -9.55 -2.46
C PHE A 172 -22.03 -9.90 -3.20
N GLY A 173 -22.04 -9.95 -4.54
CA GLY A 173 -23.21 -10.18 -5.39
C GLY A 173 -24.10 -8.93 -5.60
N GLU A 174 -25.14 -9.06 -6.44
CA GLU A 174 -26.05 -7.98 -6.88
C GLU A 174 -26.49 -7.00 -5.77
N ALA A 175 -26.76 -5.75 -6.17
CA ALA A 175 -27.10 -4.62 -5.30
C ALA A 175 -28.30 -4.85 -4.35
N ASP A 176 -29.15 -5.84 -4.64
CA ASP A 176 -30.30 -6.22 -3.79
C ASP A 176 -29.90 -7.00 -2.52
N LEU A 177 -28.64 -7.44 -2.39
CA LEU A 177 -28.18 -8.26 -1.27
C LEU A 177 -27.76 -7.48 -0.01
N LEU A 178 -27.91 -6.15 0.07
CA LEU A 178 -27.76 -5.44 1.35
C LEU A 178 -29.09 -5.07 2.02
N SER A 179 -30.20 -5.64 1.53
CA SER A 179 -31.46 -5.62 2.25
C SER A 179 -31.47 -6.67 3.39
N SER A 180 -31.40 -6.13 4.61
CA SER A 180 -31.74 -6.72 5.92
C SER A 180 -31.76 -8.26 6.06
N ARG A 181 -30.64 -8.85 6.49
CA ARG A 181 -30.58 -9.93 7.50
C ARG A 181 -29.12 -10.37 7.81
N TYR A 182 -28.81 -10.46 9.12
CA TYR A 182 -27.70 -11.18 9.79
C TYR A 182 -26.29 -10.56 9.95
N THR A 183 -25.79 -10.69 11.17
CA THR A 183 -24.41 -10.51 11.68
C THR A 183 -23.35 -11.29 10.87
N SER A 184 -23.74 -12.37 10.18
CA SER A 184 -22.83 -13.17 9.33
C SER A 184 -22.24 -12.34 8.18
N ARG A 185 -22.99 -11.40 7.62
CA ARG A 185 -22.51 -10.54 6.52
C ARG A 185 -21.47 -9.51 6.95
N VAL A 186 -21.53 -9.02 8.19
CA VAL A 186 -20.49 -8.11 8.72
C VAL A 186 -19.17 -8.86 8.91
N ALA A 187 -19.23 -10.13 9.36
CA ALA A 187 -18.05 -10.97 9.47
C ALA A 187 -17.44 -11.29 8.08
N GLU A 188 -18.28 -11.56 7.08
CA GLU A 188 -17.86 -11.76 5.68
C GLU A 188 -17.20 -10.49 5.10
N ILE A 189 -17.85 -9.33 5.23
CA ILE A 189 -17.29 -8.04 4.78
C ILE A 189 -15.96 -7.77 5.48
N ARG A 190 -15.88 -7.97 6.80
CA ARG A 190 -14.64 -7.80 7.56
C ARG A 190 -13.56 -8.76 7.05
N SER A 191 -13.90 -10.02 6.76
CA SER A 191 -12.97 -11.00 6.21
C SER A 191 -12.41 -10.58 4.84
N VAL A 192 -13.24 -10.00 3.97
CA VAL A 192 -12.79 -9.47 2.67
C VAL A 192 -11.84 -8.31 2.88
N PHE A 193 -12.21 -7.36 3.73
CA PHE A 193 -11.37 -6.21 4.06
C PHE A 193 -10.04 -6.61 4.70
N ASP A 194 -10.05 -7.60 5.59
CA ASP A 194 -8.84 -8.15 6.20
C ASP A 194 -7.93 -8.81 5.17
N GLY A 195 -8.52 -9.52 4.20
CA GLY A 195 -7.80 -10.09 3.06
C GLY A 195 -7.17 -9.02 2.16
N VAL A 196 -7.91 -7.95 1.85
CA VAL A 196 -7.38 -6.80 1.07
C VAL A 196 -6.25 -6.12 1.83
N LEU A 197 -6.46 -5.77 3.10
CA LEU A 197 -5.44 -5.15 3.94
C LEU A 197 -4.17 -6.01 4.00
N SER A 198 -4.32 -7.32 4.25
CA SER A 198 -3.19 -8.25 4.32
C SER A 198 -2.38 -8.27 3.02
N LYS A 199 -3.04 -8.29 1.86
CA LYS A 199 -2.36 -8.21 0.55
C LYS A 199 -1.60 -6.90 0.37
N GLN A 200 -2.19 -5.77 0.78
CA GLN A 200 -1.52 -4.47 0.71
C GLN A 200 -0.34 -4.35 1.68
N MET A 201 -0.41 -4.98 2.86
CA MET A 201 0.71 -5.07 3.80
C MET A 201 1.86 -5.95 3.27
N VAL A 202 1.57 -6.98 2.47
CA VAL A 202 2.60 -7.75 1.76
C VAL A 202 3.35 -6.88 0.75
N VAL A 203 2.67 -5.98 0.03
CA VAL A 203 3.33 -5.00 -0.85
C VAL A 203 4.29 -4.11 -0.04
N GLN A 204 3.83 -3.57 1.09
CA GLN A 204 4.66 -2.73 1.96
C GLN A 204 5.88 -3.51 2.46
N ALA A 205 5.74 -4.79 2.81
CA ALA A 205 6.85 -5.64 3.24
C ALA A 205 7.85 -5.89 2.12
N GLY A 206 7.38 -6.14 0.89
CA GLY A 206 8.26 -6.27 -0.28
C GLY A 206 9.04 -4.99 -0.58
N LEU A 207 8.39 -3.83 -0.50
CA LEU A 207 9.04 -2.52 -0.66
C LEU A 207 10.04 -2.22 0.45
N ILE A 208 9.70 -2.53 1.70
CA ILE A 208 10.59 -2.36 2.86
C ILE A 208 11.81 -3.25 2.71
N ASP A 209 11.63 -4.51 2.34
CA ASP A 209 12.75 -5.41 2.14
C ASP A 209 13.71 -4.92 1.05
N ALA A 210 13.17 -4.51 -0.11
CA ALA A 210 13.96 -3.92 -1.17
C ALA A 210 14.72 -2.68 -0.68
N PHE A 211 14.07 -1.83 0.11
CA PHE A 211 14.72 -0.67 0.74
C PHE A 211 15.87 -1.12 1.64
N ILE A 212 15.66 -2.08 2.55
CA ILE A 212 16.73 -2.52 3.46
C ILE A 212 17.91 -3.10 2.67
N SER A 213 17.64 -4.01 1.73
CA SER A 213 18.67 -4.62 0.88
C SER A 213 19.50 -3.57 0.16
N THR A 214 18.84 -2.52 -0.34
CA THR A 214 19.49 -1.37 -0.98
C THR A 214 20.36 -0.58 0.01
N THR A 215 19.85 -0.26 1.21
CA THR A 215 20.63 0.48 2.21
C THR A 215 21.85 -0.29 2.72
N GLU A 216 21.74 -1.62 2.84
CA GLU A 216 22.87 -2.47 3.23
C GLU A 216 23.94 -2.49 2.15
N ALA A 217 23.53 -2.62 0.88
CA ALA A 217 24.45 -2.58 -0.25
C ALA A 217 25.09 -1.19 -0.44
N ALA A 218 24.38 -0.11 -0.06
CA ALA A 218 24.91 1.25 0.03
C ALA A 218 25.82 1.49 1.25
N GLY A 219 25.96 0.51 2.15
CA GLY A 219 26.77 0.63 3.36
C GLY A 219 26.21 1.61 4.39
N TRP A 220 24.89 1.83 4.40
CA TRP A 220 24.25 2.66 5.42
C TRP A 220 24.43 2.06 6.80
N SER A 221 24.62 2.92 7.80
CA SER A 221 24.63 2.48 9.18
C SER A 221 23.21 2.07 9.62
N VAL A 222 23.14 1.15 10.57
CA VAL A 222 21.89 0.76 11.25
C VAL A 222 21.12 2.01 11.73
N ALA A 223 21.81 3.02 12.26
CA ALA A 223 21.20 4.25 12.72
C ALA A 223 20.54 5.05 11.58
N LYS A 224 21.20 5.16 10.42
CA LYS A 224 20.63 5.83 9.24
C LYS A 224 19.42 5.06 8.71
N THR A 225 19.52 3.74 8.57
CA THR A 225 18.40 2.92 8.10
C THR A 225 17.20 3.01 9.07
N ASN A 226 17.42 2.90 10.38
CA ASN A 226 16.36 3.06 11.38
C ASN A 226 15.73 4.46 11.38
N SER A 227 16.49 5.54 11.12
CA SER A 227 15.90 6.88 11.04
C SER A 227 14.96 7.04 9.85
N HIS A 228 15.24 6.36 8.73
CA HIS A 228 14.32 6.32 7.59
C HIS A 228 13.08 5.45 7.88
N LEU A 229 13.23 4.30 8.55
CA LEU A 229 12.08 3.51 9.02
C LEU A 229 11.17 4.30 9.98
N GLN A 230 11.77 5.08 10.89
CA GLN A 230 11.05 6.01 11.77
C GLN A 230 10.29 7.07 10.96
N ARG A 231 10.89 7.61 9.90
CA ARG A 231 10.24 8.60 9.02
C ARG A 231 9.06 8.00 8.27
N ILE A 232 9.19 6.77 7.77
CA ILE A 232 8.09 6.02 7.13
C ILE A 232 6.92 5.89 8.10
N VAL A 233 7.15 5.37 9.31
CA VAL A 233 6.10 5.23 10.34
C VAL A 233 5.47 6.57 10.72
N LYS A 234 6.26 7.65 10.79
CA LYS A 234 5.73 8.98 11.13
C LYS A 234 4.81 9.57 10.05
N THR A 235 4.96 9.15 8.80
CA THR A 235 4.27 9.75 7.63
C THR A 235 3.23 8.84 7.00
N THR A 236 2.96 7.70 7.64
CA THR A 236 2.05 6.68 7.12
C THR A 236 1.18 6.10 8.24
N PRO A 237 0.12 5.35 7.90
CA PRO A 237 -0.66 4.60 8.90
C PRO A 237 0.07 3.40 9.54
N ILE A 238 1.30 3.10 9.10
CA ILE A 238 2.12 2.03 9.65
C ILE A 238 2.54 2.43 11.07
N ALA A 239 2.21 1.59 12.04
CA ALA A 239 2.54 1.78 13.45
C ALA A 239 3.99 1.40 13.77
N GLU A 240 4.45 0.27 13.23
CA GLU A 240 5.75 -0.32 13.59
C GLU A 240 6.28 -1.18 12.44
N ILE A 241 7.58 -1.08 12.19
CA ILE A 241 8.33 -1.92 11.24
C ILE A 241 9.46 -2.57 12.03
N GLU A 242 9.53 -3.89 12.00
CA GLU A 242 10.60 -4.69 12.61
C GLU A 242 11.23 -5.59 11.56
N ILE A 243 12.56 -5.58 11.48
CA ILE A 243 13.34 -6.48 10.63
C ILE A 243 14.13 -7.40 11.54
N ALA A 244 13.94 -8.71 11.40
CA ALA A 244 14.59 -9.70 12.22
C ALA A 244 15.35 -10.74 11.40
N THR A 245 16.36 -11.34 12.02
CA THR A 245 16.99 -12.56 11.51
C THR A 245 16.00 -13.72 11.53
N THR A 246 16.31 -14.81 10.82
CA THR A 246 15.55 -16.07 10.91
C THR A 246 15.53 -16.68 12.31
N GLY A 247 16.47 -16.30 13.19
CA GLY A 247 16.46 -16.64 14.61
C GLY A 247 15.55 -15.75 15.48
N GLY A 248 14.82 -14.79 14.90
CA GLY A 248 13.89 -13.92 15.61
C GLY A 248 14.52 -12.69 16.27
N GLN A 249 15.83 -12.49 16.14
CA GLN A 249 16.49 -11.31 16.67
C GLN A 249 16.22 -10.10 15.77
N VAL A 250 15.58 -9.06 16.31
CA VAL A 250 15.38 -7.78 15.61
C VAL A 250 16.73 -7.08 15.41
N VAL A 251 17.03 -6.74 14.17
CA VAL A 251 18.27 -6.08 13.73
C VAL A 251 18.03 -4.64 13.26
N LEU A 252 16.84 -4.34 12.75
CA LEU A 252 16.42 -2.98 12.38
C LEU A 252 14.99 -2.74 12.87
N SER A 253 14.67 -1.51 13.25
CA SER A 253 13.34 -1.16 13.74
C SER A 253 13.04 0.33 13.54
N SER A 254 11.76 0.62 13.28
CA SER A 254 11.22 1.98 13.39
C SER A 254 11.05 2.44 14.84
N SER A 255 11.16 1.53 15.83
CA SER A 255 11.08 1.86 17.25
C SER A 255 12.45 2.23 17.82
N THR A 256 12.50 3.19 18.73
CA THR A 256 13.73 3.56 19.45
C THR A 256 14.06 2.60 20.59
N SER A 257 13.18 1.66 20.92
CA SER A 257 13.37 0.70 22.01
C SER A 257 13.83 -0.66 21.47
N PRO A 258 14.89 -1.27 22.04
CA PRO A 258 15.25 -2.65 21.73
C PRO A 258 14.09 -3.58 22.07
N ARG A 259 13.65 -4.40 21.12
CA ARG A 259 12.56 -5.37 21.29
C ARG A 259 12.92 -6.70 20.63
N GLN A 260 12.34 -7.78 21.15
CA GLN A 260 12.15 -9.00 20.36
C GLN A 260 11.02 -8.77 19.38
N LEU A 261 10.93 -9.58 18.31
CA LEU A 261 9.75 -9.57 17.44
C LEU A 261 8.50 -9.62 18.30
N ARG A 262 7.51 -8.80 17.97
CA ARG A 262 6.24 -8.81 18.70
C ARG A 262 5.51 -10.17 18.64
N TYR A 263 5.68 -10.93 17.55
CA TYR A 263 5.12 -12.27 17.39
C TYR A 263 6.21 -13.30 17.07
N PRO A 264 7.05 -13.70 18.05
CA PRO A 264 8.15 -14.63 17.80
C PRO A 264 7.68 -16.05 17.42
N GLU A 265 6.44 -16.42 17.70
CA GLU A 265 5.82 -17.67 17.28
C GLU A 265 5.58 -17.73 15.76
N SER A 266 5.53 -16.58 15.07
CA SER A 266 5.43 -16.54 13.60
C SER A 266 6.56 -17.33 12.93
N LEU A 267 7.73 -17.39 13.57
CA LEU A 267 8.90 -18.15 13.13
C LEU A 267 8.62 -19.65 12.96
N GLN A 268 7.69 -20.20 13.74
CA GLN A 268 7.33 -21.62 13.67
C GLN A 268 6.35 -21.92 12.54
N ALA A 269 5.62 -20.91 12.08
CA ALA A 269 4.66 -21.01 10.99
C ALA A 269 5.29 -20.74 9.62
N ILE A 270 6.43 -20.03 9.59
CA ILE A 270 7.13 -19.68 8.35
C ILE A 270 7.82 -20.92 7.77
N ASN A 271 7.45 -21.26 6.55
CA ASN A 271 8.24 -22.16 5.72
C ASN A 271 9.43 -21.40 5.10
N VAL A 272 10.64 -21.67 5.60
CA VAL A 272 11.86 -20.97 5.15
C VAL A 272 12.28 -21.29 3.71
N ASP A 273 11.65 -22.27 3.06
CA ASP A 273 11.97 -22.66 1.68
C ASP A 273 11.11 -21.95 0.63
N VAL A 274 10.05 -21.23 1.04
CA VAL A 274 9.14 -20.49 0.14
C VAL A 274 8.84 -19.10 0.69
N MET A 275 8.38 -18.19 -0.18
CA MET A 275 7.81 -16.93 0.30
C MET A 275 6.58 -17.27 1.13
N ASP A 276 6.57 -16.82 2.38
CA ASP A 276 5.51 -17.15 3.33
C ASP A 276 5.01 -15.90 4.03
N VAL A 277 3.71 -15.85 4.25
CA VAL A 277 2.99 -14.70 4.81
C VAL A 277 2.15 -15.19 5.98
N VAL A 278 2.53 -14.76 7.18
CA VAL A 278 1.76 -15.01 8.39
C VAL A 278 0.94 -13.76 8.72
N ASN A 279 -0.37 -13.85 8.49
CA ASN A 279 -1.31 -12.82 8.91
C ASN A 279 -1.74 -13.06 10.35
N HIS A 280 -1.46 -12.10 11.22
CA HIS A 280 -1.84 -12.19 12.62
C HIS A 280 -3.31 -11.78 12.80
N PRO A 281 -3.98 -12.29 13.85
CA PRO A 281 -5.30 -11.81 14.24
C PRO A 281 -5.27 -10.30 14.49
N THR A 282 -6.32 -9.61 14.04
CA THR A 282 -6.51 -8.19 14.37
C THR A 282 -6.79 -8.05 15.87
N MET A 283 -5.91 -7.35 16.58
CA MET A 283 -5.98 -7.21 18.03
C MET A 283 -6.72 -5.92 18.39
N ALA A 284 -7.75 -6.02 19.23
CA ALA A 284 -8.24 -4.88 20.00
C ALA A 284 -7.41 -4.80 21.28
N HIS A 285 -6.78 -3.66 21.53
CA HIS A 285 -6.19 -3.40 22.85
C HIS A 285 -7.28 -2.88 23.82
N ASP A 286 -6.91 -2.56 25.06
CA ASP A 286 -7.80 -1.88 26.03
C ASP A 286 -8.38 -0.56 25.47
N GLU A 287 -9.46 -0.03 26.07
CA GLU A 287 -10.30 1.06 25.52
C GLU A 287 -9.51 2.27 24.98
N ASP A 288 -8.32 2.55 25.51
CA ASP A 288 -7.49 3.71 25.14
C ASP A 288 -6.50 3.47 23.97
N ARG A 289 -6.39 2.25 23.45
CA ARG A 289 -5.41 1.90 22.39
C ARG A 289 -6.12 1.54 21.09
N GLN A 290 -5.62 2.05 19.96
CA GLN A 290 -6.16 1.71 18.63
C GLN A 290 -6.04 0.22 18.32
N ALA A 291 -6.95 -0.32 17.52
CA ALA A 291 -6.81 -1.68 17.02
C ALA A 291 -5.62 -1.77 16.05
N GLU A 292 -4.98 -2.94 15.99
CA GLU A 292 -3.78 -3.14 15.18
C GLU A 292 -3.90 -4.42 14.34
N LYS A 293 -3.38 -4.36 13.11
CA LYS A 293 -3.15 -5.52 12.25
C LYS A 293 -1.66 -5.72 12.08
N THR A 294 -1.20 -6.96 12.18
CA THR A 294 0.21 -7.30 11.93
C THR A 294 0.31 -8.35 10.82
N THR A 295 1.26 -8.14 9.91
CA THR A 295 1.64 -9.12 8.89
C THR A 295 3.13 -9.37 9.00
N THR A 296 3.50 -10.65 9.06
CA THR A 296 4.90 -11.09 8.99
C THR A 296 5.13 -11.70 7.61
N VAL A 297 6.11 -11.18 6.89
CA VAL A 297 6.54 -11.70 5.60
C VAL A 297 7.95 -12.26 5.73
N TYR A 298 8.12 -13.46 5.19
CA TYR A 298 9.41 -14.06 4.93
C TYR A 298 9.53 -14.33 3.44
N SER A 299 10.72 -14.14 2.88
CA SER A 299 11.05 -14.70 1.58
C SER A 299 12.45 -15.31 1.62
N PRO A 300 12.66 -16.49 0.99
CA PRO A 300 13.94 -17.19 1.01
C PRO A 300 15.10 -16.35 0.47
N GLY A 301 14.80 -15.42 -0.46
CA GLY A 301 15.77 -14.48 -0.99
C GLY A 301 16.22 -13.40 0.01
N LEU A 302 15.48 -13.20 1.11
CA LEU A 302 15.67 -12.07 2.02
C LEU A 302 16.59 -12.40 3.20
N ALA A 303 16.72 -13.69 3.53
CA ALA A 303 17.38 -14.19 4.76
C ALA A 303 16.92 -13.50 6.07
N ARG A 304 15.81 -12.75 6.02
CA ARG A 304 15.28 -11.91 7.08
C ARG A 304 13.76 -11.96 7.08
N ILE A 305 13.20 -11.50 8.17
CA ILE A 305 11.77 -11.45 8.44
C ILE A 305 11.37 -9.99 8.54
N VAL A 306 10.33 -9.61 7.80
CA VAL A 306 9.77 -8.26 7.83
C VAL A 306 8.42 -8.34 8.51
N GLN A 307 8.29 -7.65 9.64
CA GLN A 307 7.02 -7.54 10.35
C GLN A 307 6.52 -6.10 10.31
N ILE A 308 5.31 -5.92 9.82
CA ILE A 308 4.65 -4.62 9.71
C ILE A 308 3.40 -4.64 10.58
N THR A 309 3.27 -3.64 11.43
CA THR A 309 2.07 -3.38 12.21
C THR A 309 1.44 -2.10 11.71
N THR A 310 0.13 -2.11 11.48
CA THR A 310 -0.66 -0.95 11.02
C THR A 310 -1.77 -0.65 12.02
N PHE A 311 -1.96 0.63 12.34
CA PHE A 311 -3.08 1.06 13.16
C PHE A 311 -4.38 1.03 12.36
N LEU A 312 -5.47 0.67 13.02
CA LEU A 312 -6.81 0.66 12.45
C LEU A 312 -7.67 1.71 13.15
N ASP A 313 -8.27 2.60 12.37
CA ASP A 313 -9.35 3.47 12.86
C ASP A 313 -10.49 2.59 13.39
N ASP A 314 -11.08 2.96 14.53
CA ASP A 314 -12.25 2.29 15.10
C ASP A 314 -13.47 2.34 14.15
N ASN A 315 -13.50 3.28 13.21
CA ASN A 315 -14.47 3.39 12.14
C ASN A 315 -14.11 2.57 10.89
N SER A 316 -12.96 1.91 10.86
CA SER A 316 -12.56 1.02 9.78
C SER A 316 -13.32 -0.31 9.84
N LEU A 317 -13.77 -0.82 8.68
CA LEU A 317 -14.51 -2.08 8.60
C LEU A 317 -13.70 -3.31 9.05
N VAL A 318 -12.36 -3.23 8.99
CA VAL A 318 -11.46 -4.25 9.57
C VAL A 318 -11.38 -4.17 11.09
N SER A 319 -11.69 -3.03 11.70
CA SER A 319 -11.53 -2.86 13.14
C SER A 319 -12.53 -3.72 13.89
N PRO A 320 -12.10 -4.50 14.91
CA PRO A 320 -13.00 -5.24 15.79
C PRO A 320 -14.00 -4.31 16.51
N ARG A 321 -13.65 -3.02 16.64
CA ARG A 321 -14.46 -1.98 17.29
C ARG A 321 -15.45 -1.28 16.38
N PHE A 322 -15.46 -1.61 15.08
CA PHE A 322 -16.39 -1.03 14.12
C PHE A 322 -17.84 -1.15 14.60
N LYS A 323 -18.52 -0.01 14.70
CA LYS A 323 -19.94 0.08 15.01
C LYS A 323 -20.68 0.60 13.78
N ILE A 324 -21.72 -0.12 13.34
CA ILE A 324 -22.58 0.36 12.27
C ILE A 324 -23.20 1.70 12.72
N PRO A 325 -22.97 2.81 11.98
CA PRO A 325 -23.55 4.10 12.34
C PRO A 325 -25.05 3.95 12.55
N LYS A 326 -25.59 4.52 13.63
CA LYS A 326 -27.04 4.64 13.77
C LYS A 326 -27.49 5.68 12.76
N ASN A 327 -28.44 5.35 11.88
CA ASN A 327 -29.05 6.35 11.02
C ASN A 327 -29.62 7.45 11.92
N ASN A 328 -29.12 8.68 11.79
CA ASN A 328 -29.81 9.83 12.32
C ASN A 328 -31.02 10.05 11.39
N GLU A 329 -32.22 9.85 11.94
CA GLU A 329 -33.49 10.22 11.31
C GLU A 329 -33.58 11.74 11.12
#